data_AF-A0A1A7Y8S2-F1
#
_entry.id   AF-A0A1A7Y8S2-F1
#
_cell.length_a   1.000
_cell.length_b   1.000
_cell.length_c   1.000
_cell.angle_alpha   90.00
_cell.angle_beta   90.00
_cell.angle_gamma   90.00
#
_symmetry.space_group_name_H-M   'P 1'
#
loop_
_entity.id
_entity.type
_entity.pdbx_description
1 polymer ?
#
loop_
_entity_poly.entity_id
_entity_poly.type
_entity_poly.pdbx_seq_one_letter_code
_entity_poly.pdbx_strand_id
1 'polypeptide(L)' 'KKPYGELIDVSWGDLHRTGVKPLSFVRQVLAGCLYPQLLESDRLMVDVRQRARRLLETCAGGSVGSYS' A
#
# COMPACT_ATOMS: atom_id res chain seq x y z
N LYS A 1 -21.30 34.30 4.39
CA LYS A 1 -20.39 33.60 3.47
C LYS A 1 -19.01 33.56 4.13
N LYS A 2 -18.34 32.41 4.23
CA LYS A 2 -16.98 32.36 4.80
C LYS A 2 -15.97 32.97 3.81
N PRO A 3 -14.87 33.58 4.28
CA PRO A 3 -13.90 34.25 3.41
C PRO A 3 -12.99 33.28 2.62
N TYR A 4 -13.18 31.98 2.76
CA TYR A 4 -12.40 30.93 2.11
C TYR A 4 -13.32 29.89 1.46
N GLY A 5 -12.87 29.32 0.35
CA GLY A 5 -13.57 28.25 -0.38
C GLY A 5 -13.20 26.85 0.09
N GLU A 6 -12.04 26.68 0.73
CA GLU A 6 -11.52 25.41 1.19
C GLU A 6 -10.94 25.57 2.61
N LEU A 7 -11.09 24.53 3.42
CA LEU A 7 -10.52 24.43 4.75
C LEU A 7 -9.54 23.25 4.77
N ILE A 8 -8.28 23.55 5.05
CA ILE A 8 -7.24 22.52 5.22
C ILE A 8 -7.18 22.17 6.71
N ASP A 9 -7.47 20.91 7.03
CA ASP A 9 -7.37 20.40 8.40
C ASP A 9 -5.94 19.92 8.69
N VAL A 10 -5.23 20.65 9.54
CA VAL A 10 -3.87 20.34 9.97
C VAL A 10 -3.82 19.64 11.34
N SER A 11 -4.94 19.48 12.02
CA SER A 11 -4.98 18.93 13.39
C SER A 11 -4.75 17.41 13.44
N TRP A 12 -5.05 16.71 12.34
CA TRP A 12 -4.95 15.26 12.24
C TRP A 12 -3.58 14.76 11.72
N GLY A 13 -2.77 15.63 11.13
CA GLY A 13 -1.49 15.23 10.52
C GLY A 13 -1.63 14.26 9.34
N ASP A 14 -2.79 14.20 8.66
CA ASP A 14 -3.00 13.34 7.50
C ASP A 14 -2.38 13.95 6.23
N LEU A 15 -1.10 13.64 6.02
CA LEU A 15 -0.32 14.11 4.87
C LEU A 15 -0.87 13.61 3.53
N HIS A 16 -1.51 12.44 3.49
CA HIS A 16 -2.10 11.95 2.24
C HIS A 16 -3.32 12.79 1.85
N ARG A 17 -4.13 13.20 2.83
CA ARG A 17 -5.26 14.12 2.61
C ARG A 17 -4.82 15.52 2.19
N THR A 18 -3.61 15.94 2.53
CA THR A 18 -3.01 17.19 2.06
C THR A 18 -2.27 17.08 0.72
N GLY A 19 -2.40 15.94 0.02
CA GLY A 19 -1.90 15.76 -1.34
C GLY A 19 -0.51 15.13 -1.47
N VAL A 20 0.08 14.66 -0.36
CA VAL A 20 1.32 13.87 -0.44
C VAL A 20 1.04 12.57 -1.19
N LYS A 21 1.81 12.32 -2.25
CA LYS A 21 1.67 11.12 -3.07
C LYS A 21 2.12 9.88 -2.29
N PRO A 22 1.33 8.79 -2.26
CA PRO A 22 1.76 7.54 -1.66
C PRO A 22 3.01 6.99 -2.34
N LEU A 23 3.88 6.34 -1.56
CA LEU A 23 5.05 5.66 -2.09
C LEU A 23 4.63 4.46 -2.97
N SER A 24 5.07 4.49 -4.23
CA SER A 24 4.71 3.49 -5.24
C SER A 24 5.13 2.08 -4.83
N PHE A 25 6.38 1.91 -4.41
CA PHE A 25 6.93 0.62 -3.99
C PHE A 25 6.08 -0.04 -2.89
N VAL A 26 5.74 0.71 -1.84
CA VAL A 26 4.94 0.19 -0.72
C VAL A 26 3.54 -0.21 -1.19
N ARG A 27 2.88 0.65 -1.98
CA ARG A 27 1.54 0.36 -2.53
C ARG A 27 1.54 -0.88 -3.43
N GLN A 28 2.57 -1.05 -4.25
CA GLN A 28 2.71 -2.19 -5.14
C GLN A 28 2.98 -3.49 -4.38
N VAL A 29 3.84 -3.45 -3.35
CA VAL A 29 4.09 -4.61 -2.47
C VAL A 29 2.81 -5.03 -1.77
N LEU A 30 2.06 -4.08 -1.19
CA LEU A 30 0.77 -4.36 -0.55
C LEU A 30 -0.23 -4.98 -1.53
N ALA A 31 -0.31 -4.46 -2.76
CA ALA A 31 -1.17 -5.01 -3.79
C ALA A 31 -0.79 -6.46 -4.13
N GLY A 32 0.51 -6.76 -4.24
CA GLY A 32 1.01 -8.11 -4.46
C GLY A 32 0.70 -9.08 -3.30
N CYS A 33 0.70 -8.60 -2.05
CA CYS A 33 0.32 -9.42 -0.90
C CYS A 33 -1.19 -9.67 -0.81
N LEU A 34 -2.02 -8.67 -1.17
CA LEU A 34 -3.49 -8.77 -1.13
C LEU A 34 -4.05 -9.59 -2.31
N TYR A 35 -3.37 -9.57 -3.45
CA TYR A 35 -3.73 -10.33 -4.65
C TYR A 35 -2.52 -11.10 -5.18
N PRO A 36 -2.17 -12.25 -4.57
CA PRO A 36 -0.94 -13.00 -4.90
C PRO A 36 -0.81 -13.44 -6.36
N GLN A 37 -1.92 -13.61 -7.09
CA GLN A 37 -1.92 -13.91 -8.53
C GLN A 37 -1.20 -12.83 -9.35
N LEU A 38 -1.12 -11.60 -8.83
CA LEU A 38 -0.37 -10.51 -9.47
C LEU A 38 1.14 -10.79 -9.53
N LEU A 39 1.67 -11.64 -8.64
CA LEU A 39 3.08 -12.01 -8.54
C LEU A 39 3.53 -12.99 -9.63
N GLU A 40 2.59 -13.57 -10.37
CA GLU A 40 2.85 -14.41 -11.55
C GLU A 40 2.93 -13.57 -12.84
N SER A 41 2.48 -12.32 -12.79
CA SER A 41 2.50 -11.40 -13.94
C SER A 41 3.76 -10.55 -13.99
N ASP A 42 4.13 -10.10 -15.19
CA ASP A 42 5.21 -9.13 -15.44
C ASP A 42 4.78 -7.66 -15.25
N ARG A 43 3.64 -7.43 -14.60
CA ARG A 43 3.12 -6.08 -14.33
C ARG A 43 3.79 -5.40 -13.15
N LEU A 44 4.42 -6.18 -12.26
CA LEU A 44 5.14 -5.68 -11.10
C LEU A 44 6.65 -5.80 -11.30
N MET A 45 7.37 -4.81 -10.78
CA MET A 45 8.82 -4.82 -10.76
C MET A 45 9.35 -6.03 -9.97
N VAL A 46 10.55 -6.50 -10.31
CA VAL A 46 11.16 -7.71 -9.75
C VAL A 46 11.33 -7.60 -8.23
N ASP A 47 11.82 -6.45 -7.77
CA ASP A 47 12.02 -6.12 -6.36
C ASP A 47 10.71 -6.13 -5.56
N VAL A 48 9.62 -5.59 -6.13
CA VAL A 48 8.27 -5.63 -5.55
C VAL A 48 7.81 -7.07 -5.38
N ARG A 49 7.94 -7.90 -6.43
CA ARG A 49 7.51 -9.31 -6.37
C ARG A 49 8.31 -10.10 -5.35
N GLN A 50 9.63 -9.90 -5.32
CA GLN A 50 10.51 -10.54 -4.34
C GLN A 50 10.12 -10.14 -2.90
N ARG A 51 9.86 -8.85 -2.67
CA ARG A 51 9.46 -8.35 -1.35
C ARG A 51 8.10 -8.92 -0.92
N ALA A 52 7.11 -8.94 -1.81
CA ALA A 52 5.79 -9.47 -1.51
C ALA A 52 5.84 -10.97 -1.21
N ARG A 53 6.57 -11.77 -1.99
CA ARG A 53 6.75 -13.22 -1.72
C ARG A 53 7.37 -13.46 -0.35
N ARG A 54 8.46 -12.76 -0.02
CA ARG A 54 9.12 -12.88 1.29
C ARG A 54 8.17 -12.54 2.44
N LEU A 55 7.29 -11.55 2.29
CA LEU A 55 6.29 -11.23 3.32
C LEU A 55 5.24 -12.34 3.46
N LEU A 56 4.72 -12.85 2.34
CA LEU A 56 3.74 -13.95 2.37
C LEU A 56 4.32 -15.22 2.99
N GLU A 57 5.60 -15.53 2.74
CA GLU A 57 6.30 -16.67 3.36
C GLU A 57 6.36 -16.59 4.89
N THR A 58 6.35 -15.38 5.46
CA THR A 58 6.31 -15.20 6.92
C THR A 58 4.92 -15.34 7.52
N CYS A 59 3.87 -15.24 6.70
CA CYS A 59 2.49 -15.41 7.13
C CYS A 59 2.11 -16.90 7.14
N ALA A 60 1.45 -17.36 8.21
CA ALA A 60 0.94 -18.71 8.28
C ALA A 60 0.01 -19.01 7.09
N GLY A 61 0.27 -20.10 6.36
CA GLY A 61 -0.51 -20.46 5.16
C GLY A 61 -0.32 -19.52 3.96
N GLY A 62 0.71 -18.68 3.95
CA GLY A 62 0.98 -17.79 2.81
C GLY A 62 -0.06 -16.69 2.62
N SER A 63 -0.82 -16.36 3.67
CA SER A 63 -1.94 -15.42 3.61
C SER A 63 -1.81 -14.34 4.66
N VAL A 64 -1.89 -13.08 4.22
CA VAL A 64 -1.90 -11.91 5.13
C VAL A 64 -3.16 -11.89 6.03
N GLY A 65 -4.20 -12.63 5.66
CA GLY A 65 -5.43 -12.75 6.46
C GLY A 65 -5.35 -13.76 7.59
N SER A 66 -4.26 -14.51 7.73
CA SER A 66 -4.09 -15.48 8.80
C SER A 66 -3.85 -14.79 10.15
N TYR A 67 -4.49 -15.30 11.21
CA TYR A 67 -4.21 -14.86 12.57
C TYR A 67 -2.75 -15.20 12.94
N SER A 68 -2.09 -14.26 13.61
CA SER A 68 -0.69 -14.38 14.08
C SER A 68 -0.64 -14.81 15.54
#